data_AF-A0A840TVM3-F1
#
_entry.id   AF-A0A840TVM3-F1
#
_cell.length_a   1.000
_cell.length_b   1.000
_cell.length_c   1.000
_cell.angle_alpha   90.00
_cell.angle_beta   90.00
_cell.angle_gamma   90.00
#
_symmetry.space_group_name_H-M   'P 1'
#
loop_
_entity.id
_entity.type
_entity.pdbx_description
1 polymer ?
#
loop_
_entity_poly.entity_id
_entity_poly.type
_entity_poly.pdbx_seq_one_letter_code
_entity_poly.pdbx_strand_id
1 'polypeptide(L)'
;MSSLRHRVFWPPFIILILVCGYSLLDPPGTIKYLTELNAGMMGTFGWLFSVGALGFFLLCVVVYLSPLGRVRIGGAGAVPLLNRWRWFAITLCTTIATGILFWGTAEPLFHLHAPPPSLGLRPNSHEAGTFAVSTMYLHWSLIPYGIYTLAGLMFALTHYNLHQPFSLGSMLYPVLGQRAHTTLGSVIDAACLFCLVAGMAASLGAGILILAGGLEQLAEVPYGVGTLGAIALVVVAAFVVSAASGLMRGIRVLSEINVVVFAGLALFIFAFGPTAYLLSFGGEALGEFFQHFLQRSLIGTLTPDTAWARSWTIFNWTNWLAWTPITALFLGRIAVGYTVRDFIHFNLLLPSLFACLWIMIFSGSAIQMDHQSAGSPLYQVLNQEGGASRVIFALLARLPFSELTSFIFLGAAFLSYVTAADSNTAAMSSISTRGTLHPAGEPPVGVKVSWGILIGLIAWVMVSFAGEGKDKGLDGVKILSNLGGFPALILMLFVAWGMIKLMWKTSQLFGPDADPPHTKASST
;
A
#
# COMPACT_ATOMS: atom_id res chain seq x y z
N MET A 1 11.59 -14.00 -25.01
CA MET A 1 11.13 -12.62 -25.32
C MET A 1 9.92 -12.57 -26.26
N SER A 2 9.56 -13.63 -27.00
CA SER A 2 8.43 -13.64 -27.94
C SER A 2 7.04 -13.41 -27.32
N SER A 3 6.89 -13.63 -26.01
CA SER A 3 5.64 -13.37 -25.28
C SER A 3 5.53 -11.96 -24.68
N LEU A 4 6.53 -11.09 -24.84
CA LEU A 4 6.53 -9.77 -24.20
C LEU A 4 5.47 -8.82 -24.80
N ARG A 5 4.70 -8.16 -23.94
CA ARG A 5 3.79 -7.07 -24.34
C ARG A 5 4.60 -5.78 -24.46
N HIS A 6 5.24 -5.59 -25.61
CA HIS A 6 6.16 -4.46 -25.83
C HIS A 6 5.58 -3.08 -25.50
N ARG A 7 4.31 -2.83 -25.84
CA ARG A 7 3.62 -1.56 -25.55
C ARG A 7 3.34 -1.32 -24.06
N VAL A 8 3.43 -2.37 -23.24
CA VAL A 8 3.16 -2.34 -21.80
C VAL A 8 4.47 -2.34 -21.02
N PHE A 9 5.45 -3.15 -21.43
CA PHE A 9 6.74 -3.27 -20.74
C PHE A 9 7.68 -2.10 -21.00
N TRP A 10 7.96 -1.78 -22.27
CA TRP A 10 9.05 -0.86 -22.61
C TRP A 10 8.83 0.59 -22.16
N PRO A 11 7.65 1.20 -22.32
CA PRO A 11 7.48 2.60 -21.94
C PRO A 11 7.79 2.90 -20.46
N PRO A 12 7.19 2.23 -19.46
CA PRO A 12 7.55 2.47 -18.06
C PRO A 12 8.99 2.07 -17.77
N PHE A 13 9.47 0.95 -18.31
CA PHE A 13 10.83 0.47 -18.06
C PHE A 13 11.91 1.46 -18.53
N ILE A 14 11.78 2.00 -19.75
CA ILE A 14 12.72 2.97 -20.32
C ILE A 14 12.71 4.27 -19.52
N ILE A 15 11.53 4.79 -19.18
CA ILE A 15 11.42 6.03 -18.38
C ILE A 15 12.13 5.85 -17.04
N LEU A 16 11.85 4.75 -16.35
CA LEU A 16 12.38 4.50 -15.02
C LEU A 16 13.88 4.22 -15.03
N ILE A 17 14.40 3.42 -15.98
CA ILE A 17 15.83 3.14 -16.05
C ILE A 17 16.64 4.38 -16.46
N LEU A 18 16.09 5.27 -17.31
CA LEU A 18 16.75 6.53 -17.66
C LEU A 18 16.81 7.49 -16.48
N VAL A 19 15.71 7.62 -15.73
CA VAL A 19 15.69 8.42 -14.49
C VAL A 19 16.68 7.86 -13.47
N CYS A 20 16.74 6.53 -13.29
CA CYS A 20 17.74 5.90 -12.42
C CYS A 20 19.16 6.17 -12.88
N GLY A 21 19.44 5.96 -14.17
CA GLY A 21 20.76 6.16 -14.75
C GLY A 21 21.23 7.60 -14.58
N TYR A 22 20.36 8.57 -14.83
CA TYR A 22 20.65 9.98 -14.61
C TYR A 22 20.87 10.29 -13.11
N SER A 23 20.08 9.68 -12.22
CA SER A 23 20.26 9.83 -10.78
C SER A 23 21.59 9.29 -10.24
N LEU A 24 22.25 8.37 -10.94
CA LEU A 24 23.58 7.90 -10.58
C LEU A 24 24.70 8.83 -11.08
N LEU A 25 24.42 9.61 -12.14
CA LEU A 25 25.37 10.57 -12.71
C LEU A 25 25.32 11.92 -11.98
N ASP A 26 24.12 12.40 -11.65
CA ASP A 26 23.88 13.63 -10.89
C ASP A 26 22.77 13.41 -9.84
N PRO A 27 23.08 12.75 -8.71
CA PRO A 27 22.11 12.55 -7.64
C PRO A 27 21.51 13.85 -7.09
N PRO A 28 22.31 14.90 -6.75
CA PRO A 28 21.76 16.15 -6.23
C PRO A 28 20.81 16.84 -7.21
N GLY A 29 21.17 16.94 -8.50
CA GLY A 29 20.32 17.54 -9.51
C GLY A 29 19.03 16.77 -9.72
N THR A 30 19.10 15.44 -9.73
CA THR A 30 17.93 14.56 -9.90
C THR A 30 16.97 14.68 -8.72
N ILE A 31 17.48 14.60 -7.49
CA ILE A 31 16.65 14.73 -6.28
C ILE A 31 16.00 16.10 -6.20
N LYS A 32 16.72 17.17 -6.53
CA LYS A 32 16.16 18.53 -6.60
C LYS A 32 15.00 18.59 -7.59
N TYR A 33 15.21 18.10 -8.81
CA TYR A 33 14.18 18.10 -9.84
C TYR A 33 12.93 17.29 -9.44
N LEU A 34 13.13 16.08 -8.89
CA LEU A 34 12.02 15.24 -8.43
C LEU A 34 11.26 15.89 -7.26
N THR A 35 11.97 16.59 -6.37
CA THR A 35 11.36 17.32 -5.25
C THR A 35 10.51 18.49 -5.73
N GLU A 36 11.02 19.28 -6.68
CA GLU A 36 10.28 20.40 -7.29
C GLU A 36 9.06 19.91 -8.07
N LEU A 37 9.21 18.85 -8.87
CA LEU A 37 8.12 18.21 -9.60
C LEU A 37 7.03 17.72 -8.64
N ASN A 38 7.44 17.03 -7.57
CA ASN A 38 6.54 16.53 -6.55
C ASN A 38 5.81 17.69 -5.83
N ALA A 39 6.53 18.74 -5.44
CA ALA A 39 5.94 19.91 -4.78
C ALA A 39 4.92 20.62 -5.68
N GLY A 40 5.21 20.79 -6.98
CA GLY A 40 4.27 21.34 -7.95
C GLY A 40 3.03 20.47 -8.12
N MET A 41 3.20 19.16 -8.30
CA MET A 41 2.10 18.21 -8.42
C MET A 41 1.19 18.19 -7.18
N MET A 42 1.77 18.13 -5.99
CA MET A 42 1.03 18.18 -4.72
C MET A 42 0.41 19.56 -4.47
N GLY A 43 1.03 20.62 -4.98
CA GLY A 43 0.52 21.99 -4.95
C GLY A 43 -0.79 22.14 -5.72
N THR A 44 -0.85 21.59 -6.93
CA THR A 44 -2.00 21.72 -7.83
C THR A 44 -3.09 20.68 -7.56
N PHE A 45 -2.70 19.42 -7.33
CA PHE A 45 -3.63 18.28 -7.30
C PHE A 45 -3.85 17.68 -5.91
N GLY A 46 -3.17 18.16 -4.87
CA GLY A 46 -3.27 17.61 -3.51
C GLY A 46 -4.70 17.45 -2.99
N TRP A 47 -5.56 18.45 -3.24
CA TRP A 47 -6.97 18.42 -2.85
C TRP A 47 -7.74 17.27 -3.50
N LEU A 48 -7.41 16.92 -4.75
CA LEU A 48 -8.10 15.89 -5.52
C LEU A 48 -7.82 14.50 -4.96
N PHE A 49 -6.64 14.27 -4.37
CA PHE A 49 -6.34 13.04 -3.66
C PHE A 49 -7.25 12.87 -2.43
N SER A 50 -7.39 13.91 -1.60
CA SER A 50 -8.24 13.86 -0.41
C SER A 50 -9.73 13.66 -0.76
N VAL A 51 -10.25 14.46 -1.70
CA VAL A 51 -11.64 14.33 -2.16
C VAL A 51 -11.87 12.97 -2.84
N GLY A 52 -10.93 12.54 -3.70
CA GLY A 52 -11.00 11.26 -4.39
C GLY A 52 -11.02 10.08 -3.43
N ALA A 53 -10.05 10.01 -2.50
CA ALA A 53 -9.95 8.93 -1.52
C ALA A 53 -11.23 8.80 -0.67
N LEU A 54 -11.72 9.90 -0.11
CA LEU A 54 -12.98 9.92 0.61
C LEU A 54 -14.15 9.49 -0.29
N GLY A 55 -14.22 10.03 -1.52
CA GLY A 55 -15.24 9.69 -2.50
C GLY A 55 -15.27 8.20 -2.87
N PHE A 56 -14.11 7.56 -3.02
CA PHE A 56 -14.00 6.13 -3.32
C PHE A 56 -14.52 5.26 -2.17
N PHE A 57 -14.20 5.63 -0.92
CA PHE A 57 -14.75 4.99 0.26
C PHE A 57 -16.27 5.15 0.34
N LEU A 58 -16.78 6.38 0.21
CA LEU A 58 -18.22 6.64 0.25
C LEU A 58 -18.96 5.91 -0.88
N LEU A 59 -18.35 5.80 -2.07
CA LEU A 59 -18.91 5.02 -3.17
C LEU A 59 -19.03 3.53 -2.82
N CYS A 60 -18.09 2.95 -2.08
CA CYS A 60 -18.23 1.58 -1.57
C CYS A 60 -19.44 1.45 -0.64
N VAL A 61 -19.67 2.43 0.24
CA VAL A 61 -20.85 2.46 1.12
C VAL A 61 -22.15 2.54 0.30
N VAL A 62 -22.20 3.41 -0.71
CA VAL A 62 -23.37 3.52 -1.61
C VAL A 62 -23.60 2.20 -2.36
N VAL A 63 -22.55 1.58 -2.92
CA VAL A 63 -22.63 0.30 -3.63
C VAL A 63 -23.14 -0.81 -2.71
N TYR A 64 -22.66 -0.86 -1.46
CA TYR A 64 -23.09 -1.82 -0.45
C TYR A 64 -24.61 -1.80 -0.22
N LEU A 65 -25.18 -0.59 -0.11
CA LEU A 65 -26.60 -0.36 0.12
C LEU A 65 -27.45 -0.55 -1.14
N SER A 66 -26.86 -0.34 -2.32
CA SER A 66 -27.55 -0.43 -3.62
C SER A 66 -27.96 -1.87 -4.00
N PRO A 67 -28.81 -2.03 -5.04
CA PRO A 67 -29.10 -3.34 -5.64
C PRO A 67 -27.85 -4.09 -6.11
N LEU A 68 -26.81 -3.37 -6.56
CA LEU A 68 -25.53 -3.97 -6.98
C LEU A 68 -24.89 -4.77 -5.83
N GLY A 69 -25.10 -4.36 -4.59
CA GLY A 69 -24.63 -5.06 -3.39
C GLY A 69 -25.10 -6.53 -3.30
N ARG A 70 -26.22 -6.88 -3.95
CA ARG A 70 -26.78 -8.24 -3.94
C ARG A 70 -26.26 -9.11 -5.09
N VAL A 71 -25.57 -8.53 -6.07
CA VAL A 71 -25.06 -9.26 -7.23
C VAL A 71 -24.01 -10.28 -6.77
N ARG A 72 -24.12 -11.51 -7.27
CA ARG A 72 -23.09 -12.54 -7.11
C ARG A 72 -22.03 -12.38 -8.18
N ILE A 73 -20.77 -12.28 -7.76
CA ILE A 73 -19.61 -12.16 -8.63
C ILE A 73 -19.43 -13.47 -9.40
N GLY A 74 -19.49 -13.40 -10.73
CA GLY A 74 -19.49 -14.57 -11.62
C GLY A 74 -20.87 -15.16 -11.94
N GLY A 75 -21.96 -14.55 -11.46
CA GLY A 75 -23.33 -14.98 -11.75
C GLY A 75 -23.90 -16.01 -10.76
N ALA A 76 -25.15 -16.41 -10.97
CA ALA A 76 -25.92 -17.20 -9.99
C ALA A 76 -25.27 -18.56 -9.64
N GLY A 77 -24.68 -19.22 -10.65
CA GLY A 77 -24.03 -20.54 -10.52
C GLY A 77 -22.55 -20.49 -10.11
N ALA A 78 -21.97 -19.31 -9.87
CA ALA A 78 -20.57 -19.21 -9.48
C ALA A 78 -20.33 -19.80 -8.08
N VAL A 79 -19.26 -20.59 -7.95
CA VAL A 79 -18.85 -21.25 -6.71
C VAL A 79 -17.58 -20.57 -6.17
N PRO A 80 -17.48 -20.33 -4.85
CA PRO A 80 -16.28 -19.76 -4.24
C PRO A 80 -14.99 -20.55 -4.50
N LEU A 81 -13.92 -19.86 -4.90
CA LEU A 81 -12.58 -20.44 -4.99
C LEU A 81 -11.99 -20.76 -3.61
N LEU A 82 -12.30 -19.93 -2.62
CA LEU A 82 -11.81 -20.02 -1.25
C LEU A 82 -13.01 -19.98 -0.30
N ASN A 83 -12.94 -20.69 0.83
CA ASN A 83 -13.88 -20.47 1.92
C ASN A 83 -13.61 -19.10 2.59
N ARG A 84 -14.59 -18.60 3.37
CA ARG A 84 -14.54 -17.26 3.98
C ARG A 84 -13.28 -17.04 4.84
N TRP A 85 -12.88 -18.02 5.64
CA TRP A 85 -11.70 -17.90 6.49
C TRP A 85 -10.41 -17.76 5.68
N ARG A 86 -10.20 -18.65 4.68
CA ARG A 86 -9.04 -18.59 3.79
C ARG A 86 -9.02 -17.30 2.97
N TRP A 87 -10.18 -16.82 2.54
CA TRP A 87 -10.28 -15.53 1.85
C TRP A 87 -9.85 -14.38 2.76
N PHE A 88 -10.41 -14.30 3.98
CA PHE A 88 -10.01 -13.28 4.94
C PHE A 88 -8.51 -13.31 5.21
N ALA A 89 -7.94 -14.48 5.49
CA ALA A 89 -6.51 -14.63 5.74
C ALA A 89 -5.67 -14.17 4.55
N ILE A 90 -5.99 -14.60 3.32
CA ILE A 90 -5.25 -14.20 2.12
C ILE A 90 -5.39 -12.70 1.85
N THR A 91 -6.59 -12.12 1.97
CA THR A 91 -6.80 -10.69 1.82
C THR A 91 -5.96 -9.92 2.84
N LEU A 92 -5.99 -10.33 4.11
CA LEU A 92 -5.22 -9.69 5.17
C LEU A 92 -3.72 -9.74 4.88
N CYS A 93 -3.18 -10.89 4.50
CA CYS A 93 -1.76 -11.05 4.15
C CYS A 93 -1.35 -10.24 2.90
N THR A 94 -2.28 -10.07 1.95
CA THR A 94 -1.99 -9.36 0.69
C THR A 94 -2.10 -7.84 0.84
N THR A 95 -2.97 -7.37 1.75
CA THR A 95 -3.31 -5.94 1.88
C THR A 95 -2.64 -5.25 3.05
N ILE A 96 -2.22 -5.99 4.09
CA ILE A 96 -1.34 -5.44 5.11
C ILE A 96 0.02 -5.21 4.47
N ALA A 97 0.28 -3.93 4.17
CA ALA A 97 1.57 -3.51 3.69
C ALA A 97 2.61 -3.64 4.82
N THR A 98 3.83 -4.03 4.44
CA THR A 98 5.02 -3.89 5.28
C THR A 98 5.21 -2.48 5.83
N GLY A 99 4.65 -1.46 5.16
CA GLY A 99 4.65 -0.08 5.62
C GLY A 99 4.08 0.10 7.03
N ILE A 100 3.07 -0.67 7.45
CA ILE A 100 2.49 -0.52 8.81
C ILE A 100 3.47 -0.92 9.91
N LEU A 101 4.49 -1.73 9.58
CA LEU A 101 5.57 -2.11 10.49
C LEU A 101 6.49 -0.93 10.81
N PHE A 102 6.73 -0.07 9.82
CA PHE A 102 7.54 1.15 9.96
C PHE A 102 6.72 2.30 10.53
N TRP A 103 5.61 2.63 9.85
CA TRP A 103 4.80 3.80 10.15
C TRP A 103 3.97 3.64 11.42
N GLY A 104 3.62 2.41 11.80
CA GLY A 104 2.79 2.12 12.97
C GLY A 104 3.34 2.69 14.29
N THR A 105 4.66 2.89 14.38
CA THR A 105 5.32 3.52 15.53
C THR A 105 5.90 4.89 15.23
N ALA A 106 6.43 5.13 14.02
CA ALA A 106 7.09 6.40 13.68
C ALA A 106 6.07 7.52 13.42
N GLU A 107 5.05 7.27 12.60
CA GLU A 107 4.03 8.26 12.23
C GLU A 107 3.30 8.89 13.44
N PRO A 108 2.80 8.13 14.44
CA PRO A 108 2.11 8.73 15.58
C PRO A 108 3.02 9.66 16.41
N LEU A 109 4.33 9.40 16.48
CA LEU A 109 5.26 10.29 17.16
C LEU A 109 5.49 11.60 16.39
N PHE A 110 5.52 11.55 15.06
CA PHE A 110 5.52 12.77 14.25
C PHE A 110 4.26 13.60 14.52
N HIS A 111 3.08 12.97 14.58
CA HIS A 111 1.82 13.67 14.85
C HIS A 111 1.73 14.21 16.28
N LEU A 112 2.26 13.49 17.26
CA LEU A 112 2.29 13.90 18.67
C LEU A 112 3.14 15.15 18.87
N HIS A 113 4.32 15.19 18.25
CA HIS A 113 5.32 16.25 18.47
C HIS A 113 5.27 17.38 17.45
N ALA A 114 4.65 17.16 16.30
CA ALA A 114 4.44 18.16 15.26
C ALA A 114 3.01 18.07 14.69
N PRO A 115 1.97 18.27 15.53
CA PRO A 115 0.60 18.33 15.05
C PRO A 115 0.42 19.52 14.08
N PRO A 116 -0.60 19.46 13.18
CA PRO A 116 -0.89 20.54 12.26
C PRO A 116 -1.21 21.84 13.02
N PRO A 117 -0.53 22.97 12.74
CA PRO A 117 -0.71 24.23 13.48
C PRO A 117 -2.14 24.75 13.52
N SER A 118 -2.95 24.52 12.46
CA SER A 118 -4.35 24.96 12.39
C SER A 118 -5.27 24.31 13.44
N LEU A 119 -4.86 23.20 14.05
CA LEU A 119 -5.63 22.56 15.13
C LEU A 119 -5.33 23.16 16.51
N GLY A 120 -4.31 24.03 16.64
CA GLY A 120 -3.97 24.67 17.91
C GLY A 120 -3.56 23.70 19.02
N LEU A 121 -3.16 22.48 18.66
CA LEU A 121 -2.78 21.43 19.61
C LEU A 121 -1.37 21.71 20.13
N ARG A 122 -1.20 21.65 21.46
CA ARG A 122 0.11 21.75 22.07
C ARG A 122 0.90 20.47 21.78
N PRO A 123 2.12 20.55 21.20
CA PRO A 123 2.97 19.38 21.01
C PRO A 123 3.16 18.58 22.29
N ASN A 124 3.17 17.25 22.18
CA ASN A 124 3.35 16.32 23.29
C ASN A 124 2.29 16.48 24.41
N SER A 125 1.07 16.92 24.06
CA SER A 125 -0.08 16.93 24.97
C SER A 125 -0.95 15.69 24.81
N HIS A 126 -1.87 15.47 25.75
CA HIS A 126 -2.86 14.39 25.65
C HIS A 126 -3.70 14.51 24.38
N GLU A 127 -4.17 15.72 24.06
CA GLU A 127 -4.96 16.02 22.86
C GLU A 127 -4.17 15.79 21.57
N ALA A 128 -2.88 16.14 21.56
CA ALA A 128 -2.00 15.80 20.43
C ALA A 128 -1.81 14.29 20.26
N GLY A 129 -1.77 13.54 21.38
CA GLY A 129 -1.77 12.08 21.37
C GLY A 129 -3.07 11.48 20.81
N THR A 130 -4.23 11.95 21.27
CA THR A 130 -5.53 11.49 20.77
C THR A 130 -5.67 11.82 19.28
N PHE A 131 -5.22 13.00 18.85
CA PHE A 131 -5.11 13.37 17.43
C PHE A 131 -4.18 12.43 16.65
N ALA A 132 -3.01 12.10 17.20
CA ALA A 132 -2.03 11.25 16.53
C ALA A 132 -2.60 9.85 16.23
N VAL A 133 -3.17 9.17 17.22
CA VAL A 133 -3.77 7.83 17.02
C VAL A 133 -5.03 7.91 16.14
N SER A 134 -5.86 8.93 16.30
CA SER A 134 -7.03 9.15 15.45
C SER A 134 -6.64 9.34 13.97
N THR A 135 -5.55 10.06 13.73
CA THR A 135 -4.98 10.25 12.38
C THR A 135 -4.43 8.95 11.82
N MET A 136 -3.81 8.10 12.66
CA MET A 136 -3.42 6.76 12.25
C MET A 136 -4.62 5.93 11.82
N TYR A 137 -5.74 5.93 12.57
CA TYR A 137 -6.96 5.25 12.14
C TYR A 137 -7.43 5.75 10.78
N LEU A 138 -7.38 7.06 10.52
CA LEU A 138 -7.73 7.61 9.22
C LEU A 138 -6.83 7.09 8.09
N HIS A 139 -5.52 7.15 8.28
CA HIS A 139 -4.54 6.83 7.23
C HIS A 139 -4.39 5.33 6.94
N TRP A 140 -4.86 4.45 7.84
CA TRP A 140 -4.58 3.00 7.77
C TRP A 140 -5.82 2.09 7.86
N SER A 141 -7.04 2.64 7.99
CA SER A 141 -8.29 1.85 8.07
C SER A 141 -9.26 2.09 6.90
N LEU A 142 -10.43 2.69 7.14
CA LEU A 142 -11.59 2.68 6.25
C LEU A 142 -11.31 3.23 4.84
N ILE A 143 -10.69 4.40 4.73
CA ILE A 143 -10.45 5.05 3.43
C ILE A 143 -9.46 4.25 2.57
N PRO A 144 -8.26 3.88 3.07
CA PRO A 144 -7.33 3.00 2.37
C PRO A 144 -7.97 1.74 1.77
N TYR A 145 -8.69 0.98 2.60
CA TYR A 145 -9.32 -0.25 2.15
C TYR A 145 -10.51 0.02 1.23
N GLY A 146 -11.16 1.19 1.33
CA GLY A 146 -12.14 1.67 0.36
C GLY A 146 -11.56 1.87 -1.04
N ILE A 147 -10.34 2.42 -1.15
CA ILE A 147 -9.63 2.58 -2.43
C ILE A 147 -9.42 1.22 -3.09
N TYR A 148 -8.88 0.25 -2.35
CA TYR A 148 -8.63 -1.10 -2.85
C TYR A 148 -9.90 -1.88 -3.16
N THR A 149 -10.91 -1.77 -2.29
CA THR A 149 -12.20 -2.45 -2.48
C THR A 149 -12.89 -1.97 -3.74
N LEU A 150 -12.91 -0.66 -4.00
CA LEU A 150 -13.54 -0.13 -5.21
C LEU A 150 -12.88 -0.67 -6.48
N ALA A 151 -11.54 -0.66 -6.52
CA ALA A 151 -10.79 -1.15 -7.67
C ALA A 151 -10.94 -2.66 -7.88
N GLY A 152 -10.75 -3.45 -6.81
CA GLY A 152 -10.87 -4.90 -6.86
C GLY A 152 -12.29 -5.36 -7.20
N LEU A 153 -13.31 -4.66 -6.71
CA LEU A 153 -14.70 -4.94 -7.05
C LEU A 153 -14.98 -4.65 -8.53
N MET A 154 -14.47 -3.52 -9.05
CA MET A 154 -14.60 -3.19 -10.46
C MET A 154 -13.94 -4.25 -11.34
N PHE A 155 -12.72 -4.67 -11.00
CA PHE A 155 -12.03 -5.76 -11.68
C PHE A 155 -12.83 -7.06 -11.65
N ALA A 156 -13.33 -7.45 -10.48
CA ALA A 156 -14.10 -8.68 -10.32
C ALA A 156 -15.37 -8.68 -11.18
N LEU A 157 -16.15 -7.60 -11.15
CA LEU A 157 -17.40 -7.49 -11.90
C LEU A 157 -17.14 -7.44 -13.42
N THR A 158 -16.14 -6.70 -13.88
CA THR A 158 -15.85 -6.64 -15.32
C THR A 158 -15.33 -7.97 -15.85
N HIS A 159 -14.45 -8.65 -15.10
CA HIS A 159 -13.92 -9.93 -15.52
C HIS A 159 -14.98 -11.05 -15.42
N TYR A 160 -15.58 -11.24 -14.25
CA TYR A 160 -16.43 -12.41 -13.98
C TYR A 160 -17.87 -12.24 -14.46
N ASN A 161 -18.47 -11.05 -14.33
CA ASN A 161 -19.87 -10.84 -14.72
C ASN A 161 -20.00 -10.27 -16.14
N LEU A 162 -19.06 -9.43 -16.59
CA LEU A 162 -19.09 -8.88 -17.95
C LEU A 162 -18.19 -9.63 -18.94
N HIS A 163 -17.58 -10.74 -18.50
CA HIS A 163 -16.73 -11.62 -19.33
C HIS A 163 -15.60 -10.89 -20.07
N GLN A 164 -15.07 -9.83 -19.47
CA GLN A 164 -13.95 -9.10 -20.04
C GLN A 164 -12.62 -9.83 -19.79
N PRO A 165 -11.62 -9.66 -20.67
CA PRO A 165 -10.27 -10.18 -20.47
C PRO A 165 -9.72 -9.88 -19.07
N PHE A 166 -8.91 -10.79 -18.55
CA PHE A 166 -8.23 -10.62 -17.26
C PHE A 166 -7.09 -9.60 -17.41
N SER A 167 -7.41 -8.30 -17.44
CA SER A 167 -6.45 -7.20 -17.56
C SER A 167 -6.89 -5.98 -16.76
N LEU A 168 -5.93 -5.14 -16.33
CA LEU A 168 -6.23 -3.94 -15.56
C LEU A 168 -7.01 -2.91 -16.40
N GLY A 169 -6.68 -2.78 -17.69
CA GLY A 169 -7.47 -2.00 -18.64
C GLY A 169 -8.94 -2.40 -18.73
N SER A 170 -9.29 -3.67 -18.49
CA SER A 170 -10.67 -4.15 -18.53
C SER A 170 -11.55 -3.60 -17.41
N MET A 171 -10.96 -3.09 -16.32
CA MET A 171 -11.71 -2.34 -15.30
C MET A 171 -12.42 -1.12 -15.89
N LEU A 172 -11.90 -0.54 -16.98
CA LEU A 172 -12.48 0.64 -17.60
C LEU A 172 -13.49 0.31 -18.71
N TYR A 173 -13.80 -0.97 -18.97
CA TYR A 173 -14.75 -1.37 -20.00
C TYR A 173 -16.14 -0.70 -19.87
N PRO A 174 -16.74 -0.54 -18.67
CA PRO A 174 -18.04 0.14 -18.54
C PRO A 174 -18.02 1.62 -18.95
N VAL A 175 -16.83 2.22 -19.03
CA VAL A 175 -16.64 3.60 -19.49
C VAL A 175 -16.23 3.64 -20.96
N LEU A 176 -15.22 2.86 -21.33
CA LEU A 176 -14.53 2.94 -22.63
C LEU A 176 -15.07 1.96 -23.67
N GLY A 177 -15.91 1.00 -23.28
CA GLY A 177 -16.36 -0.11 -24.12
C GLY A 177 -15.17 -0.87 -24.71
N GLN A 178 -15.27 -1.25 -25.98
CA GLN A 178 -14.25 -2.01 -26.70
C GLN A 178 -12.88 -1.30 -26.80
N ARG A 179 -12.82 0.03 -26.60
CA ARG A 179 -11.54 0.76 -26.60
C ARG A 179 -10.61 0.29 -25.47
N ALA A 180 -11.16 -0.23 -24.38
CA ALA A 180 -10.41 -0.83 -23.28
C ALA A 180 -9.48 -1.99 -23.71
N HIS A 181 -9.74 -2.61 -24.88
CA HIS A 181 -8.95 -3.73 -25.42
C HIS A 181 -8.00 -3.35 -26.54
N THR A 182 -7.95 -2.07 -26.90
CA THR A 182 -7.09 -1.55 -27.99
C THR A 182 -5.76 -1.04 -27.43
N THR A 183 -5.05 -0.21 -28.21
CA THR A 183 -3.84 0.49 -27.76
C THR A 183 -4.07 1.27 -26.46
N LEU A 184 -5.26 1.85 -26.26
CA LEU A 184 -5.59 2.56 -25.02
C LEU A 184 -5.52 1.65 -23.78
N GLY A 185 -6.01 0.41 -23.89
CA GLY A 185 -5.86 -0.60 -22.83
C GLY A 185 -4.40 -0.92 -22.51
N SER A 186 -3.56 -0.98 -23.54
CA SER A 186 -2.12 -1.18 -23.35
C SER A 186 -1.45 0.00 -22.65
N VAL A 187 -1.87 1.24 -22.94
CA VAL A 187 -1.39 2.44 -22.24
C VAL A 187 -1.80 2.44 -20.78
N ILE A 188 -3.04 2.04 -20.48
CA ILE A 188 -3.54 1.90 -19.10
C ILE A 188 -2.72 0.85 -18.34
N ASP A 189 -2.48 -0.32 -18.93
CA ASP A 189 -1.65 -1.37 -18.31
C ASP A 189 -0.20 -0.89 -18.10
N ALA A 190 0.37 -0.11 -19.03
CA ALA A 190 1.72 0.48 -18.87
C ALA A 190 1.76 1.50 -17.73
N ALA A 191 0.74 2.36 -17.61
CA ALA A 191 0.61 3.29 -16.50
C ALA A 191 0.46 2.55 -15.16
N CYS A 192 -0.32 1.46 -15.12
CA CYS A 192 -0.44 0.61 -13.93
C CYS A 192 0.90 -0.02 -13.52
N LEU A 193 1.72 -0.46 -14.49
CA LEU A 193 3.07 -0.95 -14.22
C LEU A 193 3.97 0.15 -13.64
N PHE A 194 3.88 1.39 -14.15
CA PHE A 194 4.61 2.51 -13.57
C PHE A 194 4.21 2.75 -12.10
N CYS A 195 2.90 2.80 -11.81
CA CYS A 195 2.39 2.93 -10.45
C CYS A 195 2.97 1.84 -9.54
N LEU A 196 2.97 0.60 -10.03
CA LEU A 196 3.45 -0.55 -9.28
C LEU A 196 4.95 -0.49 -9.00
N VAL A 197 5.78 -0.08 -9.96
CA VAL A 197 7.21 0.12 -9.71
C VAL A 197 7.43 1.19 -8.64
N ALA A 198 6.76 2.33 -8.77
CA ALA A 198 6.93 3.45 -7.83
C ALA A 198 6.47 3.08 -6.41
N GLY A 199 5.30 2.46 -6.27
CA GLY A 199 4.79 1.99 -4.98
C GLY A 199 5.64 0.87 -4.35
N MET A 200 6.15 -0.05 -5.19
CA MET A 200 7.09 -1.10 -4.75
C MET A 200 8.42 -0.51 -4.28
N ALA A 201 8.97 0.45 -5.02
CA ALA A 201 10.22 1.10 -4.66
C ALA A 201 10.08 1.93 -3.38
N ALA A 202 8.94 2.59 -3.16
CA ALA A 202 8.63 3.29 -1.91
C ALA A 202 8.58 2.31 -0.72
N SER A 203 7.84 1.20 -0.87
CA SER A 203 7.73 0.18 0.17
C SER A 203 9.06 -0.50 0.47
N LEU A 204 9.82 -0.89 -0.57
CA LEU A 204 11.16 -1.44 -0.40
C LEU A 204 12.10 -0.43 0.24
N GLY A 205 11.98 0.87 -0.11
CA GLY A 205 12.71 1.94 0.54
C GLY A 205 12.45 1.99 2.05
N ALA A 206 11.18 2.00 2.47
CA ALA A 206 10.82 1.90 3.89
C ALA A 206 11.39 0.63 4.54
N GLY A 207 11.47 -0.48 3.80
CA GLY A 207 12.08 -1.71 4.28
C GLY A 207 13.58 -1.67 4.46
N ILE A 208 14.29 -1.07 3.51
CA ILE A 208 15.73 -0.80 3.61
C ILE A 208 15.99 0.05 4.85
N LEU A 209 15.17 1.08 5.09
CA LEU A 209 15.24 1.91 6.29
C LEU A 209 15.05 1.08 7.56
N ILE A 210 13.95 0.31 7.69
CA ILE A 210 13.71 -0.58 8.86
C ILE A 210 14.91 -1.50 9.12
N LEU A 211 15.40 -2.16 8.07
CA LEU A 211 16.49 -3.12 8.17
C LEU A 211 17.79 -2.42 8.62
N ALA A 212 18.05 -1.22 8.12
CA ALA A 212 19.20 -0.42 8.53
C ALA A 212 19.10 -0.01 10.00
N GLY A 213 17.94 0.49 10.44
CA GLY A 213 17.73 0.87 11.84
C GLY A 213 17.85 -0.32 12.80
N GLY A 214 17.40 -1.50 12.40
CA GLY A 214 17.55 -2.71 13.21
C GLY A 214 18.99 -3.22 13.28
N LEU A 215 19.73 -3.18 12.16
CA LEU A 215 21.15 -3.54 12.16
C LEU A 215 22.00 -2.55 12.96
N GLU A 216 21.68 -1.26 12.92
CA GLU A 216 22.31 -0.24 13.75
C GLU A 216 22.04 -0.50 15.24
N GLN A 217 20.80 -0.83 15.60
CA GLN A 217 20.43 -1.08 17.00
C GLN A 217 20.96 -2.41 17.57
N LEU A 218 21.02 -3.48 16.76
CA LEU A 218 21.35 -4.84 17.22
C LEU A 218 22.80 -5.25 16.98
N ALA A 219 23.45 -4.66 15.99
CA ALA A 219 24.78 -5.06 15.54
C ALA A 219 25.72 -3.85 15.37
N GLU A 220 25.30 -2.66 15.80
CA GLU A 220 26.08 -1.42 15.73
C GLU A 220 26.60 -1.10 14.32
N VAL A 221 25.89 -1.59 13.28
CA VAL A 221 26.25 -1.33 11.89
C VAL A 221 25.94 0.14 11.57
N PRO A 222 26.92 0.94 11.09
CA PRO A 222 26.70 2.36 10.84
C PRO A 222 25.58 2.60 9.81
N TYR A 223 24.68 3.53 10.13
CA TYR A 223 23.69 4.00 9.15
C TYR A 223 24.36 4.85 8.07
N GLY A 224 24.03 4.62 6.81
CA GLY A 224 24.56 5.42 5.70
C GLY A 224 24.37 4.77 4.33
N VAL A 225 24.74 5.52 3.28
CA VAL A 225 24.53 5.16 1.86
C VAL A 225 25.05 3.75 1.53
N GLY A 226 26.22 3.39 2.06
CA GLY A 226 26.82 2.06 1.86
C GLY A 226 25.99 0.94 2.47
N THR A 227 25.53 1.10 3.72
CA THR A 227 24.68 0.14 4.43
C THR A 227 23.33 -0.01 3.74
N LEU A 228 22.69 1.11 3.36
CA LEU A 228 21.43 1.09 2.62
C LEU A 228 21.56 0.35 1.28
N GLY A 229 22.69 0.54 0.58
CA GLY A 229 23.00 -0.17 -0.67
C GLY A 229 23.23 -1.66 -0.47
N ALA A 230 23.96 -2.05 0.57
CA ALA A 230 24.20 -3.45 0.91
C ALA A 230 22.89 -4.17 1.24
N ILE A 231 22.01 -3.55 2.03
CA ILE A 231 20.69 -4.10 2.35
C ILE A 231 19.84 -4.25 1.08
N ALA A 232 19.78 -3.22 0.24
CA ALA A 232 19.05 -3.28 -1.03
C ALA A 232 19.56 -4.44 -1.90
N LEU A 233 20.88 -4.60 -2.02
CA LEU A 233 21.50 -5.69 -2.75
C LEU A 233 21.14 -7.06 -2.19
N VAL A 234 21.18 -7.24 -0.86
CA VAL A 234 20.83 -8.52 -0.21
C VAL A 234 19.37 -8.87 -0.41
N VAL A 235 18.45 -7.90 -0.26
CA VAL A 235 17.01 -8.12 -0.51
C VAL A 235 16.78 -8.46 -1.99
N VAL A 236 17.46 -7.75 -2.90
CA VAL A 236 17.36 -8.01 -4.34
C VAL A 236 17.86 -9.41 -4.68
N ALA A 237 19.04 -9.79 -4.18
CA ALA A 237 19.61 -11.11 -4.40
C ALA A 237 18.71 -12.21 -3.85
N ALA A 238 18.16 -12.03 -2.65
CA ALA A 238 17.27 -12.99 -2.01
C ALA A 238 16.01 -13.26 -2.84
N PHE A 239 15.33 -12.21 -3.33
CA PHE A 239 14.15 -12.43 -4.17
C PHE A 239 14.54 -12.98 -5.56
N VAL A 240 15.69 -12.58 -6.14
CA VAL A 240 16.13 -13.12 -7.45
C VAL A 240 16.39 -14.63 -7.35
N VAL A 241 17.06 -15.08 -6.27
CA VAL A 241 17.28 -16.50 -6.00
C VAL A 241 15.94 -17.22 -5.81
N SER A 242 15.01 -16.62 -5.06
CA SER A 242 13.64 -17.10 -4.90
C SER A 242 12.93 -17.28 -6.24
N ALA A 243 12.95 -16.25 -7.10
CA ALA A 243 12.30 -16.26 -8.40
C ALA A 243 12.95 -17.24 -9.40
N ALA A 244 14.26 -17.46 -9.31
CA ALA A 244 15.01 -18.36 -10.19
C ALA A 244 14.91 -19.84 -9.75
N SER A 245 14.79 -20.10 -8.45
CA SER A 245 14.74 -21.46 -7.90
C SER A 245 13.35 -22.12 -7.99
N GLY A 246 12.30 -21.36 -8.33
CA GLY A 246 10.94 -21.88 -8.33
C GLY A 246 10.48 -22.34 -6.94
N LEU A 247 11.09 -21.80 -5.88
CA LEU A 247 10.85 -22.17 -4.47
C LEU A 247 9.49 -21.67 -3.95
N MET A 248 8.46 -21.69 -4.80
CA MET A 248 7.10 -21.23 -4.51
C MET A 248 6.52 -21.89 -3.25
N ARG A 249 6.94 -23.13 -2.95
CA ARG A 249 6.53 -23.84 -1.73
C ARG A 249 7.20 -23.29 -0.47
N GLY A 250 8.48 -22.93 -0.54
CA GLY A 250 9.23 -22.38 0.60
C GLY A 250 8.75 -20.98 0.96
N ILE A 251 8.57 -20.11 -0.04
CA ILE A 251 8.07 -18.74 0.14
C ILE A 251 6.66 -18.74 0.73
N ARG A 252 5.79 -19.65 0.28
CA ARG A 252 4.43 -19.78 0.84
C ARG A 252 4.45 -20.10 2.33
N VAL A 253 5.23 -21.11 2.73
CA VAL A 253 5.35 -21.51 4.14
C VAL A 253 5.93 -20.37 4.97
N LEU A 254 6.98 -19.71 4.44
CA LEU A 254 7.59 -18.56 5.10
C LEU A 254 6.63 -17.39 5.25
N SER A 255 5.79 -17.10 4.25
CA SER A 255 4.76 -16.07 4.31
C SER A 255 3.70 -16.36 5.38
N GLU A 256 3.25 -17.61 5.51
CA GLU A 256 2.30 -18.03 6.54
C GLU A 256 2.90 -17.89 7.96
N ILE A 257 4.17 -18.32 8.15
CA ILE A 257 4.90 -18.14 9.41
C ILE A 257 5.02 -16.65 9.75
N ASN A 258 5.35 -15.82 8.77
CA ASN A 258 5.58 -14.39 8.97
C ASN A 258 4.34 -13.67 9.53
N VAL A 259 3.15 -14.03 9.05
CA VAL A 259 1.88 -13.48 9.55
C VAL A 259 1.65 -13.88 11.02
N VAL A 260 1.93 -15.13 11.36
CA VAL A 260 1.86 -15.61 12.75
C VAL A 260 2.87 -14.89 13.63
N VAL A 261 4.07 -14.62 13.14
CA VAL A 261 5.10 -13.87 13.86
C VAL A 261 4.63 -12.44 14.17
N PHE A 262 4.08 -11.71 13.19
CA PHE A 262 3.57 -10.35 13.46
C PHE A 262 2.36 -10.34 14.37
N ALA A 263 1.43 -11.29 14.22
CA ALA A 263 0.32 -11.43 15.15
C ALA A 263 0.82 -11.73 16.58
N GLY A 264 1.82 -12.61 16.70
CA GLY A 264 2.48 -12.93 17.97
C GLY A 264 3.19 -11.72 18.58
N LEU A 265 3.90 -10.91 17.78
CA LEU A 265 4.53 -9.67 18.23
C LEU A 265 3.50 -8.62 18.68
N ALA A 266 2.39 -8.47 17.95
CA ALA A 266 1.30 -7.58 18.35
C ALA A 266 0.70 -8.01 19.69
N LEU A 267 0.41 -9.31 19.86
CA LEU A 267 -0.09 -9.88 21.11
C LEU A 267 0.93 -9.72 22.25
N PHE A 268 2.21 -9.91 21.97
CA PHE A 268 3.30 -9.72 22.92
C PHE A 268 3.36 -8.27 23.41
N ILE A 269 3.38 -7.29 22.50
CA ILE A 269 3.37 -5.86 22.84
C ILE A 269 2.10 -5.51 23.62
N PHE A 270 0.95 -6.06 23.23
CA PHE A 270 -0.30 -5.83 23.97
C PHE A 270 -0.26 -6.39 25.39
N ALA A 271 0.32 -7.57 25.61
CA ALA A 271 0.36 -8.25 26.90
C ALA A 271 1.44 -7.70 27.86
N PHE A 272 2.62 -7.37 27.33
CA PHE A 272 3.75 -6.87 28.13
C PHE A 272 3.88 -5.34 28.11
N GLY A 273 3.13 -4.67 27.23
CA GLY A 273 2.96 -3.23 27.21
C GLY A 273 1.82 -2.76 28.13
N PRO A 274 1.37 -1.50 27.98
CA PRO A 274 0.43 -0.88 28.90
C PRO A 274 -1.04 -1.23 28.54
N THR A 275 -1.43 -2.51 28.62
CA THR A 275 -2.70 -3.05 28.11
C THR A 275 -3.94 -2.21 28.44
N ALA A 276 -4.12 -1.85 29.71
CA ALA A 276 -5.27 -1.06 30.15
C ALA A 276 -5.31 0.33 29.51
N TYR A 277 -4.14 0.99 29.41
CA TYR A 277 -4.02 2.26 28.71
C TYR A 277 -4.36 2.12 27.23
N LEU A 278 -3.84 1.08 26.55
CA LEU A 278 -4.10 0.86 25.12
C LEU A 278 -5.60 0.72 24.82
N LEU A 279 -6.33 -0.02 25.66
CA LEU A 279 -7.77 -0.19 25.51
C LEU A 279 -8.54 1.12 25.75
N SER A 280 -8.21 1.85 26.82
CA SER A 280 -8.89 3.11 27.15
C SER A 280 -8.57 4.23 26.14
N PHE A 281 -7.28 4.48 25.91
CA PHE A 281 -6.80 5.54 25.01
C PHE A 281 -7.09 5.22 23.54
N GLY A 282 -6.97 3.95 23.13
CA GLY A 282 -7.35 3.51 21.80
C GLY A 282 -8.83 3.70 21.51
N GLY A 283 -9.69 3.45 22.50
CA GLY A 283 -11.12 3.71 22.43
C GLY A 283 -11.46 5.21 22.34
N GLU A 284 -10.78 6.04 23.15
CA GLU A 284 -10.89 7.50 23.09
C GLU A 284 -10.51 8.03 21.70
N ALA A 285 -9.35 7.63 21.17
CA ALA A 285 -8.90 8.02 19.85
C ALA A 285 -9.81 7.52 18.71
N LEU A 286 -10.49 6.39 18.92
CA LEU A 286 -11.46 5.87 17.95
C LEU A 286 -12.73 6.72 17.94
N GLY A 287 -13.19 7.19 19.12
CA GLY A 287 -14.25 8.18 19.23
C GLY A 287 -13.89 9.49 18.51
N GLU A 288 -12.69 10.00 18.76
CA GLU A 288 -12.13 11.18 18.10
C GLU A 288 -12.09 11.01 16.57
N PHE A 289 -11.69 9.83 16.09
CA PHE A 289 -11.66 9.49 14.67
C PHE A 289 -13.04 9.58 14.02
N PHE A 290 -14.08 9.00 14.62
CA PHE A 290 -15.42 9.07 14.07
C PHE A 290 -16.03 10.47 14.15
N GLN A 291 -15.78 11.19 15.24
CA GLN A 291 -16.26 12.56 15.43
C GLN A 291 -15.73 13.51 14.35
N HIS A 292 -14.44 13.39 14.00
CA HIS A 292 -13.77 14.28 13.05
C HIS A 292 -13.54 13.67 11.65
N PHE A 293 -14.15 12.51 11.36
CA PHE A 293 -13.86 11.71 10.16
C PHE A 293 -13.92 12.52 8.86
N LEU A 294 -15.05 13.17 8.57
CA LEU A 294 -15.23 13.93 7.32
C LEU A 294 -14.31 15.15 7.24
N GLN A 295 -14.17 15.87 8.35
CA GLN A 295 -13.34 17.07 8.43
C GLN A 295 -11.86 16.73 8.17
N ARG A 296 -11.33 15.69 8.83
CA ARG A 296 -9.93 15.27 8.68
C ARG A 296 -9.66 14.60 7.34
N SER A 297 -10.63 13.88 6.77
CA SER A 297 -10.52 13.31 5.42
C SER A 297 -10.29 14.36 4.33
N LEU A 298 -10.74 15.59 4.57
CA LEU A 298 -10.64 16.71 3.62
C LEU A 298 -9.56 17.74 4.00
N ILE A 299 -8.68 17.44 4.97
CA ILE A 299 -7.58 18.33 5.32
C ILE A 299 -6.66 18.58 4.11
N GLY A 300 -6.21 19.83 3.94
CA GLY A 300 -5.39 20.25 2.80
C GLY A 300 -6.17 20.58 1.51
N THR A 301 -7.52 20.60 1.56
CA THR A 301 -8.36 21.04 0.44
C THR A 301 -8.68 22.54 0.50
N LEU A 302 -9.29 22.99 1.59
CA LEU A 302 -9.73 24.37 1.83
C LEU A 302 -9.03 25.02 3.04
N THR A 303 -8.20 24.25 3.76
CA THR A 303 -7.54 24.67 5.00
C THR A 303 -6.12 25.20 4.74
N PRO A 304 -5.62 26.12 5.60
CA PRO A 304 -4.28 26.71 5.47
C PRO A 304 -3.13 25.70 5.57
N ASP A 305 -3.34 24.56 6.22
CA ASP A 305 -2.31 23.57 6.55
C ASP A 305 -1.96 22.63 5.40
N THR A 306 -1.63 23.20 4.25
CA THR A 306 -1.25 22.45 3.06
C THR A 306 0.04 21.65 3.25
N ALA A 307 1.00 22.12 4.08
CA ALA A 307 2.28 21.44 4.26
C ALA A 307 2.17 20.13 5.04
N TRP A 308 1.49 20.14 6.21
CA TRP A 308 1.26 18.92 7.00
C TRP A 308 0.40 17.93 6.21
N ALA A 309 -0.68 18.41 5.58
CA ALA A 309 -1.55 17.55 4.78
C ALA A 309 -0.81 16.91 3.59
N ARG A 310 0.07 17.65 2.89
CA ARG A 310 0.93 17.11 1.81
C ARG A 310 1.90 16.06 2.32
N SER A 311 2.46 16.27 3.51
CA SER A 311 3.47 15.39 4.11
C SER A 311 2.89 14.11 4.70
N TRP A 312 1.58 14.09 4.99
CA TRP A 312 0.92 13.00 5.71
C TRP A 312 -0.33 12.50 4.99
N THR A 313 -1.45 13.21 5.05
CA THR A 313 -2.72 12.71 4.53
C THR A 313 -2.70 12.47 3.03
N ILE A 314 -2.23 13.44 2.24
CA ILE A 314 -2.15 13.33 0.78
C ILE A 314 -1.09 12.30 0.40
N PHE A 315 0.06 12.26 1.09
CA PHE A 315 1.07 11.21 0.93
C PHE A 315 0.49 9.81 1.17
N ASN A 316 -0.31 9.63 2.23
CA ASN A 316 -0.94 8.34 2.50
C ASN A 316 -1.88 7.97 1.35
N TRP A 317 -2.74 8.88 0.88
CA TRP A 317 -3.60 8.62 -0.28
C TRP A 317 -2.83 8.26 -1.55
N THR A 318 -1.73 8.95 -1.84
CA THR A 318 -0.91 8.63 -3.02
C THR A 318 -0.25 7.26 -2.87
N ASN A 319 0.27 6.92 -1.68
CA ASN A 319 0.85 5.63 -1.38
C ASN A 319 -0.16 4.49 -1.58
N TRP A 320 -1.34 4.60 -0.97
CA TRP A 320 -2.41 3.62 -1.16
C TRP A 320 -2.79 3.51 -2.64
N LEU A 321 -2.95 4.64 -3.35
CA LEU A 321 -3.27 4.64 -4.78
C LEU A 321 -2.20 3.96 -5.65
N ALA A 322 -0.91 4.18 -5.38
CA ALA A 322 0.18 3.57 -6.15
C ALA A 322 0.10 2.04 -6.18
N TRP A 323 -0.38 1.44 -5.10
CA TRP A 323 -0.58 0.00 -4.93
C TRP A 323 -1.93 -0.52 -5.46
N THR A 324 -2.88 0.37 -5.73
CA THR A 324 -4.24 -0.02 -6.14
C THR A 324 -4.29 -0.92 -7.37
N PRO A 325 -3.51 -0.70 -8.45
CA PRO A 325 -3.62 -1.54 -9.64
C PRO A 325 -3.32 -3.01 -9.36
N ILE A 326 -2.28 -3.29 -8.57
CA ILE A 326 -1.93 -4.68 -8.27
C ILE A 326 -2.91 -5.31 -7.30
N THR A 327 -3.34 -4.56 -6.28
CA THR A 327 -4.29 -5.04 -5.29
C THR A 327 -5.63 -5.36 -5.94
N ALA A 328 -6.07 -4.57 -6.91
CA ALA A 328 -7.29 -4.82 -7.67
C ALA A 328 -7.28 -6.19 -8.36
N LEU A 329 -6.15 -6.57 -8.96
CA LEU A 329 -5.97 -7.88 -9.61
C LEU A 329 -6.09 -9.03 -8.60
N PHE A 330 -5.39 -8.92 -7.47
CA PHE A 330 -5.37 -9.97 -6.46
C PHE A 330 -6.72 -10.14 -5.78
N LEU A 331 -7.29 -9.06 -5.26
CA LEU A 331 -8.57 -9.11 -4.55
C LEU A 331 -9.70 -9.51 -5.50
N GLY A 332 -9.72 -8.93 -6.71
CA GLY A 332 -10.75 -9.22 -7.68
C GLY A 332 -10.75 -10.68 -8.11
N ARG A 333 -9.58 -11.31 -8.29
CA ARG A 333 -9.46 -12.72 -8.70
C ARG A 333 -10.11 -13.69 -7.70
N ILE A 334 -9.93 -13.49 -6.40
CA ILE A 334 -10.40 -14.43 -5.38
C ILE A 334 -11.86 -14.22 -4.95
N ALA A 335 -12.55 -13.26 -5.56
CA ALA A 335 -13.90 -12.82 -5.21
C ALA A 335 -15.05 -13.67 -5.78
N VAL A 336 -14.79 -14.49 -6.80
CA VAL A 336 -15.82 -15.23 -7.54
C VAL A 336 -16.65 -16.12 -6.61
N GLY A 337 -17.96 -16.21 -6.87
CA GLY A 337 -18.93 -16.99 -6.08
C GLY A 337 -19.49 -16.25 -4.86
N TYR A 338 -18.89 -15.14 -4.45
CA TYR A 338 -19.38 -14.30 -3.36
C TYR A 338 -20.23 -13.13 -3.86
N THR A 339 -21.02 -12.52 -2.98
CA THR A 339 -21.78 -11.31 -3.31
C THR A 339 -20.89 -10.06 -3.25
N VAL A 340 -21.31 -8.97 -3.90
CA VAL A 340 -20.66 -7.67 -3.76
C VAL A 340 -20.60 -7.21 -2.30
N ARG A 341 -21.64 -7.46 -1.50
CA ARG A 341 -21.61 -7.18 -0.05
C ARG A 341 -20.56 -8.01 0.67
N ASP A 342 -20.45 -9.31 0.38
CA ASP A 342 -19.37 -10.14 0.94
C ASP A 342 -18.00 -9.56 0.57
N PHE A 343 -17.81 -9.15 -0.69
CA PHE A 343 -16.57 -8.54 -1.15
C PHE A 343 -16.20 -7.30 -0.33
N ILE A 344 -17.17 -6.42 -0.03
CA ILE A 344 -16.93 -5.23 0.79
C ILE A 344 -16.61 -5.61 2.25
N HIS A 345 -17.26 -6.61 2.84
CA HIS A 345 -16.92 -7.05 4.20
C HIS A 345 -15.48 -7.55 4.30
N PHE A 346 -15.07 -8.42 3.37
CA PHE A 346 -13.79 -9.12 3.45
C PHE A 346 -12.60 -8.28 3.00
N ASN A 347 -12.83 -7.26 2.17
CA ASN A 347 -11.75 -6.39 1.65
C ASN A 347 -11.75 -4.97 2.22
N LEU A 348 -12.84 -4.53 2.88
CA LEU A 348 -12.94 -3.22 3.52
C LEU A 348 -13.04 -3.35 5.04
N LEU A 349 -14.13 -3.92 5.53
CA LEU A 349 -14.49 -3.83 6.95
C LEU A 349 -13.56 -4.66 7.84
N LEU A 350 -13.37 -5.94 7.54
CA LEU A 350 -12.53 -6.82 8.37
C LEU A 350 -11.05 -6.38 8.39
N PRO A 351 -10.41 -6.04 7.25
CA PRO A 351 -9.05 -5.51 7.27
C PRO A 351 -8.93 -4.16 8.00
N SER A 352 -9.93 -3.29 7.90
CA SER A 352 -9.96 -2.02 8.65
C SER A 352 -9.99 -2.26 10.16
N LEU A 353 -10.81 -3.20 10.62
CA LEU A 353 -10.88 -3.56 12.05
C LEU A 353 -9.53 -4.11 12.55
N PHE A 354 -8.88 -4.96 11.77
CA PHE A 354 -7.55 -5.45 12.09
C PHE A 354 -6.55 -4.29 12.17
N ALA A 355 -6.56 -3.37 11.20
CA ALA A 355 -5.68 -2.21 11.22
C ALA A 355 -5.91 -1.33 12.45
N CYS A 356 -7.16 -1.10 12.86
CA CYS A 356 -7.46 -0.39 14.10
C CYS A 356 -6.84 -1.09 15.33
N LEU A 357 -6.93 -2.42 15.43
CA LEU A 357 -6.27 -3.17 16.51
C LEU A 357 -4.75 -3.02 16.48
N TRP A 358 -4.15 -3.10 15.29
CA TRP A 358 -2.71 -2.89 15.12
C TRP A 358 -2.28 -1.48 15.59
N ILE A 359 -2.97 -0.45 15.13
CA ILE A 359 -2.69 0.95 15.46
C ILE A 359 -2.85 1.19 16.97
N MET A 360 -3.93 0.69 17.57
CA MET A 360 -4.15 0.77 19.01
C MET A 360 -2.94 0.21 19.78
N ILE A 361 -2.42 -0.95 19.36
CA ILE A 361 -1.29 -1.61 20.03
C ILE A 361 0.01 -0.85 19.80
N PHE A 362 0.42 -0.67 18.55
CA PHE A 362 1.75 -0.14 18.22
C PHE A 362 1.83 1.38 18.42
N SER A 363 0.87 2.14 17.89
CA SER A 363 0.85 3.59 18.02
C SER A 363 0.56 4.03 19.46
N GLY A 364 -0.38 3.35 20.12
CA GLY A 364 -0.68 3.60 21.53
C GLY A 364 0.51 3.30 22.45
N SER A 365 1.24 2.20 22.19
CA SER A 365 2.44 1.86 22.97
C SER A 365 3.57 2.87 22.73
N ALA A 366 3.78 3.31 21.48
CA ALA A 366 4.79 4.33 21.16
C ALA A 366 4.50 5.64 21.90
N ILE A 367 3.26 6.13 21.87
CA ILE A 367 2.87 7.36 22.58
C ILE A 367 3.04 7.19 24.09
N GLN A 368 2.57 6.09 24.66
CA GLN A 368 2.63 5.90 26.11
C GLN A 368 4.06 5.80 26.62
N MET A 369 4.92 5.06 25.92
CA MET A 369 6.32 4.90 26.31
C MET A 369 7.11 6.21 26.16
N ASP A 370 6.73 7.06 25.20
CA ASP A 370 7.30 8.40 25.05
C ASP A 370 6.86 9.33 26.19
N HIS A 371 5.59 9.29 26.60
CA HIS A 371 5.06 10.10 27.71
C HIS A 371 5.53 9.67 29.10
N GLN A 372 5.65 8.37 29.37
CA GLN A 372 5.94 7.85 30.71
C GLN A 372 7.42 8.01 31.11
N SER A 373 8.31 8.18 30.15
CA SER A 373 9.74 8.30 30.40
C SER A 373 10.15 9.77 30.36
N ALA A 374 10.91 10.22 31.36
CA ALA A 374 11.44 11.58 31.36
C ALA A 374 12.19 11.89 30.05
N GLY A 375 11.80 12.97 29.37
CA GLY A 375 12.50 13.48 28.19
C GLY A 375 12.06 12.96 26.83
N SER A 376 10.92 12.26 26.70
CA SER A 376 10.39 11.77 25.40
C SER A 376 11.42 10.97 24.61
N PRO A 377 11.82 9.78 25.11
CA PRO A 377 12.99 9.11 24.59
C PRO A 377 12.77 8.45 23.23
N LEU A 378 11.53 8.16 22.82
CA LEU A 378 11.26 7.67 21.46
C LEU A 378 11.35 8.84 20.48
N TYR A 379 10.91 10.04 20.89
CA TYR A 379 11.10 11.26 20.12
C TYR A 379 12.57 11.66 19.99
N GLN A 380 13.40 11.44 21.02
CA GLN A 380 14.84 11.64 20.92
C GLN A 380 15.46 10.74 19.84
N VAL A 381 15.06 9.47 19.78
CA VAL A 381 15.47 8.56 18.70
C VAL A 381 14.98 9.07 17.35
N LEU A 382 13.71 9.46 17.25
CA LEU A 382 13.10 9.97 16.02
C LEU A 382 13.83 11.19 15.46
N ASN A 383 14.34 12.08 16.31
CA ASN A 383 15.01 13.32 15.91
C ASN A 383 16.46 13.15 15.43
N GLN A 384 17.02 11.95 15.51
CA GLN A 384 18.35 11.66 14.97
C GLN A 384 18.28 11.37 13.47
N GLU A 385 19.42 11.45 12.76
CA GLU A 385 19.49 11.01 11.36
C GLU A 385 19.07 9.52 11.26
N GLY A 386 18.18 9.22 10.32
CA GLY A 386 17.59 7.88 10.17
C GLY A 386 16.69 7.45 11.34
N GLY A 387 16.38 8.33 12.30
CA GLY A 387 15.74 8.01 13.57
C GLY A 387 14.39 7.30 13.43
N ALA A 388 13.60 7.64 12.42
CA ALA A 388 12.32 6.99 12.13
C ALA A 388 12.43 5.47 11.97
N SER A 389 13.54 4.98 11.41
CA SER A 389 13.80 3.54 11.25
C SER A 389 14.07 2.79 12.56
N ARG A 390 14.50 3.51 13.59
CA ARG A 390 14.89 2.94 14.88
C ARG A 390 13.77 2.97 15.92
N VAL A 391 12.68 3.71 15.69
CA VAL A 391 11.59 3.88 16.67
C VAL A 391 11.00 2.54 17.12
N ILE A 392 10.74 1.61 16.19
CA ILE A 392 10.17 0.31 16.56
C ILE A 392 11.12 -0.50 17.45
N PHE A 393 12.42 -0.47 17.18
CA PHE A 393 13.42 -1.15 18.00
C PHE A 393 13.60 -0.46 19.35
N ALA A 394 13.51 0.88 19.41
CA ALA A 394 13.47 1.62 20.66
C ALA A 394 12.23 1.28 21.50
N LEU A 395 11.08 1.03 20.87
CA LEU A 395 9.88 0.53 21.56
C LEU A 395 10.14 -0.88 22.12
N LEU A 396 10.64 -1.80 21.30
CA LEU A 396 10.95 -3.18 21.73
C LEU A 396 12.03 -3.22 22.84
N ALA A 397 12.97 -2.28 22.84
CA ALA A 397 13.99 -2.12 23.88
C ALA A 397 13.41 -1.85 25.28
N ARG A 398 12.15 -1.42 25.36
CA ARG A 398 11.43 -1.13 26.62
C ARG A 398 10.55 -2.28 27.08
N LEU A 399 10.49 -3.37 26.33
CA LEU A 399 9.74 -4.56 26.68
C LEU A 399 10.69 -5.68 27.13
N PRO A 400 10.19 -6.67 27.90
CA PRO A 400 10.96 -7.87 28.23
C PRO A 400 11.46 -8.58 26.96
N PHE A 401 12.57 -9.32 27.06
CA PHE A 401 13.15 -10.05 25.92
C PHE A 401 13.41 -9.14 24.70
N SER A 402 13.82 -7.90 24.94
CA SER A 402 14.01 -6.87 23.91
C SER A 402 14.90 -7.31 22.76
N GLU A 403 16.04 -7.93 23.07
CA GLU A 403 16.99 -8.44 22.08
C GLU A 403 16.33 -9.51 21.19
N LEU A 404 15.71 -10.53 21.80
CA LEU A 404 15.02 -11.61 21.09
C LEU A 404 13.90 -11.07 20.19
N THR A 405 13.04 -10.21 20.72
CA THR A 405 11.91 -9.64 19.98
C THR A 405 12.37 -8.73 18.84
N SER A 406 13.46 -7.99 19.03
CA SER A 406 14.07 -7.16 17.99
C SER A 406 14.68 -7.99 16.87
N PHE A 407 15.39 -9.09 17.17
CA PHE A 407 15.89 -10.02 16.15
C PHE A 407 14.75 -10.69 15.38
N ILE A 408 13.69 -11.13 16.08
CA ILE A 408 12.50 -11.71 15.44
C ILE A 408 11.85 -10.69 14.52
N PHE A 409 11.66 -9.44 14.98
CA PHE A 409 11.08 -8.38 14.17
C PHE A 409 11.92 -8.07 12.94
N LEU A 410 13.26 -7.97 13.09
CA LEU A 410 14.18 -7.71 11.98
C LEU A 410 14.12 -8.81 10.91
N GLY A 411 14.15 -10.08 11.34
CA GLY A 411 14.03 -11.23 10.45
C GLY A 411 12.66 -11.31 9.75
N ALA A 412 11.58 -11.05 10.48
CA ALA A 412 10.22 -11.00 9.93
C ALA A 412 10.04 -9.85 8.94
N ALA A 413 10.61 -8.67 9.22
CA ALA A 413 10.62 -7.54 8.30
C ALA A 413 11.36 -7.91 7.00
N PHE A 414 12.58 -8.45 7.11
CA PHE A 414 13.35 -8.93 5.95
C PHE A 414 12.54 -9.92 5.10
N LEU A 415 11.96 -10.93 5.75
CA LEU A 415 11.19 -11.96 5.07
C LEU A 415 9.94 -11.42 4.39
N SER A 416 9.25 -10.47 5.02
CA SER A 416 8.12 -9.77 4.42
C SER A 416 8.51 -9.09 3.11
N TYR A 417 9.63 -8.38 3.09
CA TYR A 417 10.08 -7.65 1.90
C TYR A 417 10.50 -8.60 0.78
N VAL A 418 11.24 -9.66 1.09
CA VAL A 418 11.61 -10.67 0.08
C VAL A 418 10.37 -11.33 -0.52
N THR A 419 9.40 -11.72 0.32
CA THR A 419 8.14 -12.35 -0.11
C THR A 419 7.28 -11.40 -0.95
N ALA A 420 7.19 -10.14 -0.53
CA ALA A 420 6.43 -9.11 -1.26
C ALA A 420 7.10 -8.77 -2.59
N ALA A 421 8.43 -8.68 -2.64
CA ALA A 421 9.18 -8.45 -3.88
C ALA A 421 8.97 -9.58 -4.89
N ASP A 422 9.04 -10.84 -4.46
CA ASP A 422 8.79 -11.99 -5.31
C ASP A 422 7.36 -11.98 -5.89
N SER A 423 6.35 -11.83 -5.03
CA SER A 423 4.94 -11.84 -5.43
C SER A 423 4.59 -10.71 -6.41
N ASN A 424 5.09 -9.50 -6.14
CA ASN A 424 4.78 -8.33 -6.97
C ASN A 424 5.56 -8.34 -8.29
N THR A 425 6.83 -8.74 -8.30
CA THR A 425 7.60 -8.87 -9.56
C THR A 425 7.04 -9.98 -10.45
N ALA A 426 6.52 -11.07 -9.87
CA ALA A 426 5.77 -12.08 -10.60
C ALA A 426 4.49 -11.50 -11.24
N ALA A 427 3.74 -10.68 -10.51
CA ALA A 427 2.56 -10.04 -11.06
C ALA A 427 2.87 -9.00 -12.16
N MET A 428 3.91 -8.19 -11.96
CA MET A 428 4.42 -7.27 -12.98
C MET A 428 4.83 -8.00 -14.24
N SER A 429 5.55 -9.11 -14.09
CA SER A 429 5.97 -9.95 -15.20
C SER A 429 4.76 -10.58 -15.91
N SER A 430 3.72 -10.95 -15.17
CA SER A 430 2.45 -11.46 -15.73
C SER A 430 1.74 -10.39 -16.55
N ILE A 431 1.63 -9.16 -16.04
CA ILE A 431 1.07 -8.01 -16.77
C ILE A 431 1.91 -7.68 -18.02
N SER A 432 3.23 -7.87 -17.94
CA SER A 432 4.19 -7.60 -19.03
C SER A 432 4.22 -8.67 -20.12
N THR A 433 3.61 -9.84 -19.94
CA THR A 433 3.72 -10.97 -20.88
C THR A 433 2.35 -11.49 -21.32
N ARG A 434 2.27 -11.98 -22.57
CA ARG A 434 1.08 -12.59 -23.17
C ARG A 434 0.97 -14.05 -22.72
N GLY A 435 -0.24 -14.51 -22.43
CA GLY A 435 -0.53 -15.94 -22.19
C GLY A 435 -0.10 -16.51 -20.83
N THR A 436 0.62 -15.75 -20.01
CA THR A 436 1.10 -16.12 -18.66
C THR A 436 0.17 -15.68 -17.52
N LEU A 437 -0.96 -15.04 -17.85
CA LEU A 437 -2.05 -14.81 -16.90
C LEU A 437 -2.90 -16.08 -16.67
N HIS A 438 -2.52 -17.20 -17.30
CA HIS A 438 -3.04 -18.54 -17.04
C HIS A 438 -2.37 -19.14 -15.79
N PRO A 439 -3.09 -19.88 -14.92
CA PRO A 439 -2.58 -20.38 -13.62
C PRO A 439 -1.31 -21.26 -13.65
N ALA A 440 -0.88 -21.73 -14.83
CA ALA A 440 0.23 -22.67 -15.00
C ALA A 440 1.48 -22.06 -15.67
N GLY A 441 1.41 -20.81 -16.17
CA GLY A 441 2.54 -20.18 -16.85
C GLY A 441 3.33 -19.30 -15.90
N GLU A 442 4.43 -19.80 -15.35
CA GLU A 442 5.36 -18.93 -14.63
C GLU A 442 5.87 -17.82 -15.57
N PRO A 443 5.81 -16.55 -15.13
CA PRO A 443 6.32 -15.45 -15.93
C PRO A 443 7.82 -15.63 -16.19
N PRO A 444 8.36 -15.22 -17.36
CA PRO A 444 9.77 -15.40 -17.68
C PRO A 444 10.66 -14.80 -16.59
N VAL A 445 11.52 -15.62 -15.99
CA VAL A 445 12.42 -15.21 -14.88
C VAL A 445 13.19 -13.94 -15.21
N GLY A 446 13.68 -13.81 -16.46
CA GLY A 446 14.37 -12.59 -16.89
C GLY A 446 13.57 -11.30 -16.73
N VAL A 447 12.25 -11.33 -16.99
CA VAL A 447 11.37 -10.15 -16.83
C VAL A 447 11.15 -9.85 -15.35
N LYS A 448 10.95 -10.88 -14.51
CA LYS A 448 10.87 -10.71 -13.03
C LYS A 448 12.15 -10.06 -12.48
N VAL A 449 13.32 -10.58 -12.88
CA VAL A 449 14.63 -10.09 -12.45
C VAL A 449 14.87 -8.65 -12.90
N SER A 450 14.55 -8.30 -14.16
CA SER A 450 14.69 -6.92 -14.65
C SER A 450 13.87 -5.93 -13.82
N TRP A 451 12.61 -6.27 -13.48
CA TRP A 451 11.78 -5.41 -12.65
C TRP A 451 12.32 -5.27 -11.23
N GLY A 452 12.72 -6.38 -10.61
CA GLY A 452 13.16 -6.32 -9.23
C GLY A 452 14.53 -5.65 -9.04
N ILE A 453 15.46 -5.77 -10.00
CA ILE A 453 16.70 -4.97 -10.01
C ILE A 453 16.38 -3.47 -10.13
N LEU A 454 15.48 -3.11 -11.04
CA LEU A 454 15.07 -1.71 -11.22
C LEU A 454 14.41 -1.14 -9.95
N ILE A 455 13.50 -1.89 -9.33
CA ILE A 455 12.87 -1.49 -8.06
C ILE A 455 13.91 -1.30 -6.95
N GLY A 456 14.85 -2.25 -6.81
CA GLY A 456 15.93 -2.16 -5.82
C GLY A 456 16.82 -0.95 -6.02
N LEU A 457 17.17 -0.66 -7.28
CA LEU A 457 17.98 0.50 -7.63
C LEU A 457 17.26 1.82 -7.32
N ILE A 458 15.98 1.95 -7.73
CA ILE A 458 15.15 3.13 -7.43
C ILE A 458 15.04 3.33 -5.92
N ALA A 459 14.72 2.26 -5.19
CA ALA A 459 14.55 2.30 -3.74
C ALA A 459 15.83 2.78 -3.07
N TRP A 460 16.98 2.17 -3.39
CA TRP A 460 18.29 2.55 -2.84
C TRP A 460 18.65 4.00 -3.13
N VAL A 461 18.54 4.44 -4.38
CA VAL A 461 18.84 5.82 -4.77
C VAL A 461 17.99 6.80 -3.98
N MET A 462 16.67 6.56 -3.91
CA MET A 462 15.76 7.47 -3.24
C MET A 462 15.97 7.51 -1.73
N VAL A 463 16.21 6.37 -1.06
CA VAL A 463 16.46 6.38 0.39
C VAL A 463 17.85 6.91 0.76
N SER A 464 18.80 6.87 -0.16
CA SER A 464 20.18 7.31 0.10
C SER A 464 20.38 8.80 -0.11
N PHE A 465 19.70 9.37 -1.11
CA PHE A 465 20.00 10.72 -1.60
C PHE A 465 18.83 11.70 -1.46
N ALA A 466 17.59 11.25 -1.28
CA ALA A 466 16.45 12.16 -1.15
C ALA A 466 16.26 12.66 0.30
N GLY A 467 15.90 13.93 0.45
CA GLY A 467 15.68 14.57 1.75
C GLY A 467 16.98 14.98 2.44
N GLU A 468 16.83 15.69 3.56
CA GLU A 468 17.95 16.23 4.35
C GLU A 468 17.71 16.01 5.85
N GLY A 469 18.79 16.02 6.64
CA GLY A 469 18.73 15.90 8.10
C GLY A 469 18.02 14.63 8.58
N LYS A 470 17.13 14.77 9.57
CA LYS A 470 16.42 13.64 10.20
C LYS A 470 15.42 12.92 9.28
N ASP A 471 14.94 13.61 8.24
CA ASP A 471 13.94 13.09 7.29
C ASP A 471 14.61 12.51 6.02
N LYS A 472 15.95 12.44 6.00
CA LYS A 472 16.71 11.85 4.89
C LYS A 472 16.29 10.39 4.65
N GLY A 473 16.01 10.11 3.39
CA GLY A 473 15.46 8.86 2.89
C GLY A 473 13.94 8.73 3.01
N LEU A 474 13.33 9.35 4.03
CA LEU A 474 11.87 9.36 4.21
C LEU A 474 11.18 10.13 3.09
N ASP A 475 11.73 11.28 2.71
CA ASP A 475 11.21 12.08 1.60
C ASP A 475 11.28 11.32 0.28
N GLY A 476 12.31 10.49 0.08
CA GLY A 476 12.42 9.64 -1.10
C GLY A 476 11.27 8.65 -1.22
N VAL A 477 10.91 8.00 -0.10
CA VAL A 477 9.74 7.11 -0.02
C VAL A 477 8.44 7.86 -0.34
N LYS A 478 8.29 9.09 0.18
CA LYS A 478 7.11 9.92 -0.08
C LYS A 478 7.01 10.37 -1.54
N ILE A 479 8.12 10.83 -2.14
CA ILE A 479 8.19 11.23 -3.55
C ILE A 479 7.80 10.07 -4.47
N LEU A 480 8.36 8.88 -4.25
CA LEU A 480 8.03 7.68 -5.03
C LEU A 480 6.54 7.35 -4.94
N SER A 481 5.98 7.39 -3.74
CA SER A 481 4.54 7.15 -3.50
C SER A 481 3.67 8.16 -4.26
N ASN A 482 4.04 9.44 -4.22
CA ASN A 482 3.33 10.51 -4.91
C ASN A 482 3.37 10.34 -6.43
N LEU A 483 4.54 10.02 -7.01
CA LEU A 483 4.71 9.80 -8.44
C LEU A 483 3.89 8.60 -8.93
N GLY A 484 3.83 7.51 -8.16
CA GLY A 484 2.99 6.36 -8.48
C GLY A 484 1.50 6.60 -8.25
N GLY A 485 1.15 7.35 -7.22
CA GLY A 485 -0.23 7.62 -6.82
C GLY A 485 -0.99 8.51 -7.80
N PHE A 486 -0.32 9.45 -8.46
CA PHE A 486 -0.96 10.37 -9.40
C PHE A 486 -1.61 9.70 -10.62
N PRO A 487 -0.91 8.88 -11.44
CA PRO A 487 -1.56 8.14 -12.51
C PRO A 487 -2.64 7.17 -11.99
N ALA A 488 -2.44 6.58 -10.80
CA ALA A 488 -3.43 5.72 -10.18
C ALA A 488 -4.70 6.49 -9.74
N LEU A 489 -4.60 7.74 -9.30
CA LEU A 489 -5.75 8.60 -9.01
C LEU A 489 -6.61 8.78 -10.26
N ILE A 490 -5.99 9.10 -11.40
CA ILE A 490 -6.70 9.28 -12.67
C ILE A 490 -7.44 7.98 -13.04
N LEU A 491 -6.74 6.83 -12.97
CA LEU A 491 -7.36 5.52 -13.17
C LEU A 491 -8.57 5.32 -12.25
N MET A 492 -8.42 5.64 -10.96
CA MET A 492 -9.47 5.44 -9.96
C MET A 492 -10.68 6.35 -10.14
N LEU A 493 -10.51 7.55 -10.68
CA LEU A 493 -11.63 8.41 -11.06
C LEU A 493 -12.45 7.77 -12.19
N PHE A 494 -11.80 7.15 -13.19
CA PHE A 494 -12.49 6.40 -14.24
C PHE A 494 -13.15 5.12 -13.71
N VAL A 495 -12.50 4.42 -12.77
CA VAL A 495 -13.09 3.26 -12.08
C VAL A 495 -14.35 3.68 -11.32
N ALA A 496 -14.31 4.77 -10.56
CA ALA A 496 -15.46 5.30 -9.84
C ALA A 496 -16.60 5.65 -10.80
N TRP A 497 -16.30 6.32 -11.92
CA TRP A 497 -17.30 6.61 -12.95
C TRP A 497 -17.92 5.33 -13.55
N GLY A 498 -17.09 4.33 -13.84
CA GLY A 498 -17.55 3.02 -14.31
C GLY A 498 -18.45 2.31 -13.30
N MET A 499 -18.08 2.34 -12.02
CA MET A 499 -18.87 1.75 -10.94
C MET A 499 -20.24 2.41 -10.79
N ILE A 500 -20.32 3.75 -10.89
CA ILE A 500 -21.60 4.49 -10.88
C ILE A 500 -22.48 4.04 -12.06
N LYS A 501 -21.90 3.87 -13.26
CA LYS A 501 -22.65 3.34 -14.42
C LYS A 501 -23.18 1.93 -14.19
N LEU A 502 -22.37 1.03 -13.63
CA LEU A 502 -22.81 -0.33 -13.31
C LEU A 502 -23.94 -0.33 -12.29
N MET A 503 -23.83 0.51 -11.26
CA MET A 503 -24.86 0.66 -10.24
C MET A 503 -26.21 1.06 -10.85
N TRP A 504 -26.24 2.08 -11.72
CA TRP A 504 -27.49 2.51 -12.38
C TRP A 504 -28.06 1.49 -13.37
N LYS A 505 -27.22 0.64 -13.96
CA LYS A 505 -27.64 -0.40 -14.92
C LYS A 505 -27.75 -1.79 -14.29
N THR A 506 -27.82 -1.89 -12.97
CA THR A 506 -27.75 -3.18 -12.26
C THR A 506 -28.82 -4.17 -12.73
N SER A 507 -30.08 -3.74 -12.85
CA SER A 507 -31.18 -4.62 -13.29
C SER A 507 -31.02 -5.09 -14.73
N GLN A 508 -30.50 -4.24 -15.62
CA GLN A 508 -30.28 -4.56 -17.03
C GLN A 508 -29.10 -5.53 -17.23
N LEU A 509 -28.02 -5.33 -16.46
CA LEU A 509 -26.77 -6.09 -16.64
C LEU A 509 -26.70 -7.36 -15.80
N PHE A 510 -27.42 -7.43 -14.67
CA PHE A 510 -27.29 -8.50 -13.68
C PHE A 510 -28.65 -9.05 -13.20
N GLY A 511 -29.76 -8.65 -13.84
CA GLY A 511 -31.09 -9.19 -13.57
C GLY A 511 -31.26 -10.64 -14.08
N PRO A 512 -32.35 -11.32 -13.67
CA PRO A 512 -32.66 -12.67 -14.14
C PRO A 512 -32.89 -12.74 -15.67
N ASP A 513 -33.34 -11.64 -16.26
CA ASP A 513 -33.56 -11.49 -17.72
C ASP A 513 -32.39 -10.77 -18.42
N ALA A 514 -31.24 -10.62 -17.76
CA ALA A 514 -30.09 -9.97 -18.38
C ALA A 514 -29.59 -10.81 -19.57
N ASP A 515 -29.60 -10.21 -20.76
CA ASP A 515 -29.00 -10.82 -21.94
C ASP A 515 -27.51 -11.12 -21.66
N PRO A 516 -27.03 -12.34 -21.93
CA PRO A 516 -25.60 -12.61 -21.82
C PRO A 516 -24.85 -11.63 -22.73
N PRO A 517 -23.84 -10.90 -22.22
CA PRO A 517 -23.12 -9.92 -23.03
C PRO A 517 -22.60 -10.59 -24.29
N HIS A 518 -23.00 -10.07 -25.45
CA HIS A 518 -22.69 -10.66 -26.76
C HIS A 518 -21.23 -11.14 -26.85
N THR A 519 -21.06 -12.47 -26.78
CA THR A 519 -19.83 -13.14 -27.21
C THR A 519 -19.76 -13.01 -28.72
N LYS A 520 -19.29 -11.86 -29.23
CA LYS A 520 -18.64 -11.88 -30.53
C LYS A 520 -17.34 -12.63 -30.32
N ALA A 521 -17.42 -13.95 -30.49
CA ALA A 521 -16.25 -14.79 -30.72
C ALA A 521 -15.46 -14.11 -31.85
N SER A 522 -14.33 -13.51 -31.52
CA SER A 522 -13.34 -13.12 -32.52
C SER A 522 -12.67 -14.41 -32.98
N SER A 523 -13.33 -15.14 -33.88
CA SER A 523 -12.66 -16.01 -34.81
C SER A 523 -11.94 -15.13 -35.83
N THR A 524 -10.68 -14.79 -35.55
CA THR A 524 -9.55 -14.69 -36.49
C THR A 524 -8.27 -14.28 -35.76
#